data_AF-A0A8C4SV28-F1
#
_entry.id   AF-A0A8C4SV28-F1
#
_cell.length_a   1.000
_cell.length_b   1.000
_cell.length_c   1.000
_cell.angle_alpha   90.00
_cell.angle_beta   90.00
_cell.angle_gamma   90.00
#
_symmetry.space_group_name_H-M   'P 1'
#
loop_
_entity.id
_entity.type
_entity.pdbx_description
1 polymer ?
#
loop_
_entity_poly.entity_id
_entity_poly.type
_entity_poly.pdbx_seq_one_letter_code
_entity_poly.pdbx_strand_id
1 'polypeptide(L)'
;MSFGSYNPNVRIGNWNEDLCLEEDAIKDFLGKKEKGELITQKAGFLKENIYKPIDLSVTADGFIHFGDVVMLLNLGREKESVNSSDPPREPATLSINVDETKIGKLASVQAPCEVTASPSLFPSVRNAFVIVSVDSSRPGDPLTFGQSFAIRTTEGFAGGLYLTSDNQSFQKCAKKSRLQEVSLVDQPSYLTCWKVIFYDPQMRLEYEGCPIPANLRTLVVHCKTNQCLAALGQHTMW
;
A
#
# COMPACT_ATOMS: atom_id res chain seq x y z
N MET A 1 -22.19 -13.27 -51.17
CA MET A 1 -23.51 -12.91 -50.62
C MET A 1 -23.45 -13.11 -49.11
N SER A 2 -23.47 -12.04 -48.32
CA SER A 2 -23.63 -12.15 -46.86
C SER A 2 -25.12 -12.27 -46.56
N PHE A 3 -25.57 -13.46 -46.16
CA PHE A 3 -26.91 -13.61 -45.60
C PHE A 3 -26.99 -12.80 -44.30
N GLY A 4 -28.10 -12.10 -44.07
CA GLY A 4 -28.31 -11.35 -42.83
C GLY A 4 -28.20 -12.27 -41.61
N SER A 5 -27.60 -11.75 -40.52
CA SER A 5 -27.58 -12.46 -39.25
C SER A 5 -28.99 -12.49 -38.65
N TYR A 6 -29.44 -13.66 -38.22
CA TYR A 6 -30.74 -13.86 -37.56
C TYR A 6 -30.51 -14.13 -36.07
N ASN A 7 -31.50 -13.82 -35.24
CA ASN A 7 -31.46 -14.12 -33.81
C ASN A 7 -31.40 -15.66 -33.60
N PRO A 8 -30.63 -16.19 -32.63
CA PRO A 8 -30.53 -17.63 -32.35
C PRO A 8 -31.88 -18.33 -32.08
N ASN A 9 -32.91 -17.57 -31.67
CA ASN A 9 -34.27 -18.10 -31.50
C ASN A 9 -34.97 -18.43 -32.84
N VAL A 10 -34.45 -17.94 -33.96
CA VAL A 10 -34.91 -18.27 -35.30
C VAL A 10 -34.06 -19.43 -35.80
N ARG A 11 -34.70 -20.58 -36.11
CA ARG A 11 -34.03 -21.83 -36.49
C ARG A 11 -33.46 -21.82 -37.91
N ILE A 12 -32.55 -20.88 -38.18
CA ILE A 12 -31.90 -20.67 -39.47
C ILE A 12 -30.39 -20.69 -39.25
N GLY A 13 -29.65 -21.36 -40.15
CA GLY A 13 -28.19 -21.42 -40.06
C GLY A 13 -27.72 -22.17 -38.82
N ASN A 14 -26.77 -21.59 -38.08
CA ASN A 14 -26.10 -22.22 -36.94
C ASN A 14 -26.80 -22.01 -35.59
N TRP A 15 -28.10 -21.75 -35.62
CA TRP A 15 -28.91 -21.37 -34.46
C TRP A 15 -28.73 -22.27 -33.23
N ASN A 16 -28.51 -23.58 -33.42
CA ASN A 16 -28.35 -24.52 -32.32
C ASN A 16 -26.98 -24.38 -31.64
N GLU A 17 -25.90 -24.18 -32.40
CA GLU A 17 -24.58 -23.93 -31.81
C GLU A 17 -24.56 -22.56 -31.12
N ASP A 18 -25.19 -21.54 -31.73
CA ASP A 18 -25.32 -20.21 -31.13
C ASP A 18 -26.09 -20.27 -29.79
N LEU A 19 -27.18 -21.03 -29.73
CA LEU A 19 -27.96 -21.23 -28.51
C LEU A 19 -27.18 -22.03 -27.43
N CYS A 20 -26.49 -23.11 -27.82
CA CYS A 20 -25.63 -23.85 -26.89
C CYS A 20 -24.51 -22.97 -26.31
N LEU A 21 -23.89 -22.12 -27.14
CA LEU A 21 -22.86 -21.17 -26.70
C LEU A 21 -23.42 -20.14 -25.72
N GLU A 22 -24.62 -19.62 -25.95
CA GLU A 22 -25.30 -18.72 -24.99
C GLU A 22 -25.59 -19.43 -23.66
N GLU A 23 -26.10 -20.67 -23.69
CA GLU A 23 -26.36 -21.44 -22.49
C GLU A 23 -25.09 -21.72 -21.67
N ASP A 24 -24.00 -22.11 -22.34
CA ASP A 24 -22.73 -22.39 -21.68
C ASP A 24 -22.10 -21.10 -21.12
N ALA A 25 -22.22 -19.97 -21.82
CA ALA A 25 -21.80 -18.67 -21.30
C ALA A 25 -22.58 -18.26 -20.04
N ILE A 26 -23.90 -18.54 -19.99
CA ILE A 26 -24.73 -18.29 -18.80
C ILE A 26 -24.34 -19.21 -17.65
N LYS A 27 -24.10 -20.51 -17.91
CA LYS A 27 -23.64 -21.47 -16.88
C LYS A 27 -22.30 -21.04 -16.30
N ASP A 28 -21.35 -20.64 -17.14
CA ASP A 28 -20.05 -20.12 -16.71
C ASP A 28 -20.18 -18.85 -15.88
N PHE A 29 -21.06 -17.93 -16.29
CA PHE A 29 -21.34 -16.72 -15.54
C PHE A 29 -21.94 -17.03 -14.15
N LEU A 30 -22.93 -17.92 -14.08
CA LEU A 30 -23.57 -18.32 -12.82
C LEU A 30 -22.59 -19.05 -11.90
N GLY A 31 -21.77 -19.95 -12.45
CA GLY A 31 -20.73 -20.65 -11.70
C GLY A 31 -19.67 -19.69 -11.14
N LYS A 32 -19.22 -18.70 -11.94
CA LYS A 32 -18.32 -17.63 -11.45
C LYS A 32 -18.99 -16.77 -10.39
N LYS A 33 -20.30 -16.52 -10.50
CA LYS A 33 -21.08 -15.70 -9.55
C LYS A 33 -21.24 -16.35 -8.20
N GLU A 34 -21.52 -17.64 -8.19
CA GLU A 34 -21.57 -18.44 -6.97
C GLU A 34 -20.22 -18.46 -6.25
N LYS A 35 -19.12 -18.57 -7.02
CA LYS A 35 -17.76 -18.56 -6.48
C LYS A 35 -17.23 -17.17 -6.09
N GLY A 36 -17.96 -16.08 -6.37
CA GLY A 36 -17.48 -14.72 -6.10
C GLY A 36 -16.35 -14.25 -7.04
N GLU A 37 -16.18 -14.90 -8.19
CA GLU A 37 -15.03 -14.67 -9.09
C GLU A 37 -15.29 -13.56 -10.12
N LEU A 38 -16.50 -12.99 -10.17
CA LEU A 38 -16.79 -11.87 -11.08
C LEU A 38 -15.97 -10.65 -10.70
N ILE A 39 -15.50 -9.94 -11.72
CA ILE A 39 -14.77 -8.67 -11.58
C ILE A 39 -15.60 -7.67 -10.76
N THR A 40 -16.91 -7.57 -10.99
CA THR A 40 -17.80 -6.69 -10.23
C THR A 40 -17.84 -7.03 -8.74
N GLN A 41 -17.86 -8.32 -8.39
CA GLN A 41 -17.85 -8.77 -6.99
C GLN A 41 -16.50 -8.47 -6.33
N LYS A 42 -15.39 -8.75 -7.02
CA LYS A 42 -14.03 -8.44 -6.53
C LYS A 42 -13.81 -6.94 -6.35
N ALA A 43 -14.28 -6.13 -7.30
CA ALA A 43 -14.19 -4.67 -7.21
C ALA A 43 -15.04 -4.11 -6.07
N GLY A 44 -16.26 -4.64 -5.87
CA GLY A 44 -17.10 -4.31 -4.71
C GLY A 44 -16.41 -4.62 -3.40
N PHE A 45 -15.84 -5.82 -3.28
CA PHE A 45 -15.10 -6.25 -2.10
C PHE A 45 -13.89 -5.36 -1.80
N LEU A 46 -13.10 -5.00 -2.83
CA LEU A 46 -11.99 -4.07 -2.68
C LEU A 46 -12.45 -2.70 -2.17
N LYS A 47 -13.56 -2.21 -2.72
CA LYS A 47 -14.13 -0.92 -2.34
C LYS A 47 -14.55 -0.90 -0.88
N GLU A 48 -15.20 -1.95 -0.42
CA GLU A 48 -15.72 -2.06 0.96
C GLU A 48 -14.64 -2.30 2.02
N ASN A 49 -13.53 -2.94 1.64
CA ASN A 49 -12.48 -3.34 2.59
C ASN A 49 -11.21 -2.48 2.49
N ILE A 50 -10.59 -2.41 1.31
CA ILE A 50 -9.29 -1.75 1.11
C ILE A 50 -9.44 -0.25 0.90
N TYR A 51 -10.45 0.17 0.13
CA TYR A 51 -10.73 1.58 -0.12
C TYR A 51 -11.72 2.19 0.88
N LYS A 52 -12.04 1.47 1.95
CA LYS A 52 -12.85 2.01 3.04
C LYS A 52 -12.15 3.25 3.62
N PRO A 53 -12.81 4.41 3.65
CA PRO A 53 -12.26 5.60 4.25
C PRO A 53 -11.95 5.36 5.73
N ILE A 54 -10.87 5.98 6.21
CA ILE A 54 -10.49 5.93 7.61
C ILE A 54 -10.09 7.33 8.08
N ASP A 55 -10.51 7.69 9.28
CA ASP A 55 -10.10 8.95 9.89
C ASP A 55 -8.70 8.79 10.48
N LEU A 56 -7.83 9.74 10.17
CA LEU A 56 -6.48 9.81 10.75
C LEU A 56 -6.55 10.40 12.16
N SER A 57 -5.57 10.05 12.99
CA SER A 57 -5.44 10.65 14.32
C SER A 57 -5.19 12.16 14.20
N VAL A 58 -5.94 12.95 14.96
CA VAL A 58 -5.72 14.40 15.10
C VAL A 58 -4.85 14.64 16.33
N THR A 59 -3.69 15.25 16.12
CA THR A 59 -2.75 15.54 17.20
C THR A 59 -3.17 16.80 17.96
N ALA A 60 -3.32 16.70 19.29
CA ALA A 60 -3.81 17.81 20.11
C ALA A 60 -2.74 18.86 20.44
N ASP A 61 -1.49 18.42 20.58
CA ASP A 61 -0.30 19.21 20.91
C ASP A 61 0.60 19.50 19.69
N GLY A 62 0.23 18.96 18.52
CA GLY A 62 0.97 19.10 17.27
C GLY A 62 2.06 18.05 17.03
N PHE A 63 2.25 17.07 17.91
CA PHE A 63 3.28 16.02 17.78
C PHE A 63 2.67 14.65 17.45
N ILE A 64 3.48 13.78 16.83
CA ILE A 64 3.09 12.41 16.51
C ILE A 64 3.30 11.52 17.74
N HIS A 65 2.32 10.70 18.10
CA HIS A 65 2.40 9.78 19.23
C HIS A 65 2.36 8.31 18.82
N PHE A 66 2.83 7.46 19.72
CA PHE A 66 2.62 6.02 19.59
C PHE A 66 1.13 5.68 19.69
N GLY A 67 0.62 4.90 18.73
CA GLY A 67 -0.78 4.55 18.58
C GLY A 67 -1.53 5.41 17.56
N ASP A 68 -0.91 6.49 17.06
CA ASP A 68 -1.56 7.35 16.06
C ASP A 68 -1.70 6.66 14.70
N VAL A 69 -2.86 6.85 14.09
CA VAL A 69 -3.16 6.46 12.71
C VAL A 69 -2.70 7.60 11.80
N VAL A 70 -1.65 7.35 11.02
CA VAL A 70 -0.98 8.32 10.16
C VAL A 70 -0.90 7.85 8.71
N MET A 71 -0.62 8.79 7.81
CA MET A 71 -0.25 8.50 6.43
C MET A 71 1.16 8.96 6.15
N LEU A 72 1.93 8.13 5.43
CA LEU A 72 3.27 8.46 5.00
C LEU A 72 3.20 9.08 3.60
N LEU A 73 3.33 10.40 3.54
CA LEU A 73 3.28 11.17 2.30
C LEU A 73 4.69 11.50 1.79
N ASN A 74 4.99 11.08 0.57
CA ASN A 74 6.12 11.57 -0.19
C ASN A 74 5.65 12.77 -1.02
N LEU A 75 6.17 13.95 -0.72
CA LEU A 75 5.79 15.21 -1.38
C LEU A 75 6.19 15.28 -2.86
N GLY A 76 6.98 14.33 -3.36
CA GLY A 76 7.43 14.35 -4.76
C GLY A 76 8.54 15.38 -4.99
N ARG A 77 8.64 15.86 -6.22
CA ARG A 77 9.56 16.95 -6.62
C ARG A 77 8.75 18.04 -7.29
N GLU A 78 8.73 19.23 -6.68
CA GLU A 78 8.11 20.41 -7.26
C GLU A 78 8.82 20.82 -8.55
N LYS A 79 8.06 21.41 -9.48
CA LYS A 79 8.55 21.82 -10.82
C LYS A 79 9.66 22.87 -10.78
N GLU A 80 9.90 23.51 -9.64
CA GLU A 80 10.78 24.68 -9.52
C GLU A 80 12.25 24.36 -9.21
N SER A 81 12.65 23.10 -9.08
CA SER A 81 14.08 22.78 -8.93
C SER A 81 14.81 22.91 -10.27
N VAL A 82 15.23 24.14 -10.60
CA VAL A 82 15.86 24.60 -11.85
C VAL A 82 17.09 23.77 -12.29
N ASN A 83 17.65 22.92 -11.43
CA ASN A 83 18.96 22.28 -11.64
C ASN A 83 18.94 20.74 -11.75
N SER A 84 17.78 20.11 -11.97
CA SER A 84 17.72 18.64 -12.04
C SER A 84 17.19 18.13 -13.38
N SER A 85 17.91 17.22 -14.01
CA SER A 85 17.56 16.58 -15.29
C SER A 85 16.39 15.59 -15.21
N ASP A 86 15.90 15.26 -14.02
CA ASP A 86 14.83 14.26 -13.86
C ASP A 86 13.43 14.90 -13.94
N PRO A 87 12.44 14.18 -14.50
CA PRO A 87 11.08 14.68 -14.62
C PRO A 87 10.44 15.02 -13.26
N PRO A 88 9.48 15.97 -13.23
CA PRO A 88 8.71 16.28 -12.03
C PRO A 88 7.97 15.04 -11.54
N ARG A 89 7.93 14.84 -10.21
CA ARG A 89 7.29 13.69 -9.60
C ARG A 89 6.13 14.14 -8.73
N GLU A 90 4.95 13.59 -9.01
CA GLU A 90 3.75 13.82 -8.22
C GLU A 90 3.87 13.28 -6.80
N PRO A 91 3.12 13.84 -5.84
CA PRO A 91 3.08 13.33 -4.49
C PRO A 91 2.47 11.92 -4.46
N ALA A 92 2.97 11.08 -3.56
CA ALA A 92 2.51 9.71 -3.42
C ALA A 92 2.53 9.24 -1.97
N THR A 93 1.60 8.38 -1.59
CA THR A 93 1.50 7.80 -0.26
C THR A 93 1.96 6.35 -0.26
N LEU A 94 2.56 5.90 0.84
CA LEU A 94 2.79 4.48 1.05
C LEU A 94 1.44 3.75 1.08
N SER A 95 1.33 2.62 0.37
CA SER A 95 0.07 1.90 0.21
C SER A 95 0.29 0.39 0.13
N ILE A 96 -0.59 -0.37 0.77
CA ILE A 96 -0.63 -1.83 0.70
C ILE A 96 -1.00 -2.27 -0.74
N ASN A 97 -0.33 -3.29 -1.26
CA ASN A 97 -0.65 -3.90 -2.55
C ASN A 97 -1.22 -5.31 -2.35
N VAL A 98 -2.55 -5.44 -2.51
CA VAL A 98 -3.25 -6.73 -2.37
C VAL A 98 -3.35 -7.41 -3.72
N ASP A 99 -2.96 -8.69 -3.76
CA ASP A 99 -3.07 -9.52 -4.95
C ASP A 99 -4.54 -9.80 -5.32
N GLU A 100 -4.99 -9.25 -6.44
CA GLU A 100 -6.37 -9.36 -6.93
C GLU A 100 -6.87 -10.78 -7.13
N THR A 101 -5.96 -11.73 -7.35
CA THR A 101 -6.31 -13.13 -7.52
C THR A 101 -6.83 -13.78 -6.24
N LYS A 102 -6.47 -13.23 -5.07
CA LYS A 102 -6.76 -13.80 -3.74
C LYS A 102 -7.89 -13.11 -2.98
N ILE A 103 -8.38 -11.99 -3.50
CA ILE A 103 -9.31 -11.08 -2.81
C ILE A 103 -10.63 -11.74 -2.41
N GLY A 104 -11.22 -12.56 -3.26
CA GLY A 104 -12.52 -13.18 -3.00
C GLY A 104 -12.52 -14.23 -1.88
N LYS A 105 -11.35 -14.60 -1.34
CA LYS A 105 -11.20 -15.68 -0.34
C LYS A 105 -10.53 -15.21 0.97
N LEU A 106 -10.09 -13.96 1.03
CA LEU A 106 -9.30 -13.45 2.16
C LEU A 106 -10.21 -12.79 3.20
N ALA A 107 -10.04 -13.18 4.47
CA ALA A 107 -10.64 -12.46 5.60
C ALA A 107 -9.83 -11.19 5.95
N SER A 108 -8.53 -11.21 5.70
CA SER A 108 -7.59 -10.10 5.93
C SER A 108 -6.36 -10.26 5.03
N VAL A 109 -5.61 -9.18 4.82
CA VAL A 109 -4.34 -9.17 4.09
C VAL A 109 -3.35 -10.12 4.76
N GLN A 110 -2.80 -11.05 3.97
CA GLN A 110 -1.86 -12.06 4.45
C GLN A 110 -0.42 -11.62 4.22
N ALA A 111 0.46 -11.92 5.18
CA ALA A 111 1.89 -11.76 5.03
C ALA A 111 2.51 -12.92 4.21
N PRO A 112 3.62 -12.68 3.48
CA PRO A 112 4.18 -11.37 3.17
C PRO A 112 3.33 -10.61 2.15
N CYS A 113 3.12 -9.31 2.39
CA CYS A 113 2.37 -8.44 1.47
C CYS A 113 3.28 -7.32 0.94
N GLU A 114 3.10 -6.96 -0.33
CA GLU A 114 3.91 -5.92 -0.96
C GLU A 114 3.36 -4.53 -0.65
N VAL A 115 4.25 -3.54 -0.68
CA VAL A 115 3.87 -2.13 -0.58
C VAL A 115 4.27 -1.38 -1.84
N THR A 116 3.50 -0.35 -2.14
CA THR A 116 3.65 0.49 -3.33
C THR A 116 3.48 1.95 -2.94
N ALA A 117 3.96 2.86 -3.79
CA ALA A 117 3.63 4.27 -3.68
C ALA A 117 2.42 4.55 -4.59
N SER A 118 1.33 5.06 -4.01
CA SER A 118 0.09 5.39 -4.73
C SER A 118 -0.08 6.91 -4.85
N PRO A 119 -0.59 7.43 -5.97
CA PRO A 119 -0.98 8.85 -6.06
C PRO A 119 -2.25 9.19 -5.27
N SER A 120 -2.92 8.19 -4.66
CA SER A 120 -4.14 8.42 -3.87
C SER A 120 -3.84 9.05 -2.52
N LEU A 121 -4.12 10.35 -2.40
CA LEU A 121 -3.92 11.13 -1.17
C LEU A 121 -5.08 10.99 -0.17
N PHE A 122 -6.16 10.29 -0.52
CA PHE A 122 -7.31 10.11 0.36
C PHE A 122 -7.05 9.03 1.40
N PRO A 123 -7.28 9.29 2.70
CA PRO A 123 -7.14 8.29 3.76
C PRO A 123 -8.07 7.09 3.57
N SER A 124 -7.49 5.90 3.61
CA SER A 124 -8.18 4.62 3.50
C SER A 124 -7.41 3.52 4.22
N VAL A 125 -8.04 2.36 4.43
CA VAL A 125 -7.37 1.17 4.97
C VAL A 125 -6.10 0.81 4.19
N ARG A 126 -6.03 1.13 2.90
CA ARG A 126 -4.86 0.88 2.04
C ARG A 126 -3.62 1.68 2.42
N ASN A 127 -3.76 2.93 2.85
CA ASN A 127 -2.65 3.87 3.02
C ASN A 127 -2.52 4.44 4.44
N ALA A 128 -3.37 4.01 5.36
CA ALA A 128 -3.28 4.31 6.77
C ALA A 128 -2.39 3.30 7.53
N PHE A 129 -1.52 3.83 8.38
CA PHE A 129 -0.60 3.05 9.21
C PHE A 129 -0.64 3.55 10.64
N VAL A 130 -0.40 2.65 11.59
CA VAL A 130 -0.29 2.93 13.02
C VAL A 130 1.18 2.95 13.42
N ILE A 131 1.59 3.98 14.14
CA ILE A 131 2.94 4.08 14.71
C ILE A 131 2.98 3.27 16.01
N VAL A 132 3.84 2.25 16.08
CA VAL A 132 3.92 1.33 17.23
C VAL A 132 5.28 1.44 17.91
N SER A 133 5.28 1.46 19.24
CA SER A 133 6.48 1.47 20.05
C SER A 133 7.20 0.12 20.00
N VAL A 134 8.53 0.15 19.88
CA VAL A 134 9.40 -1.04 19.98
C VAL A 134 10.12 -1.08 21.34
N ASP A 135 10.37 0.08 21.94
CA ASP A 135 11.28 0.24 23.08
C ASP A 135 10.54 0.40 24.42
N SER A 136 9.41 -0.29 24.59
CA SER A 136 8.58 -0.26 25.82
C SER A 136 7.94 1.09 26.17
N SER A 137 8.03 2.11 25.30
CA SER A 137 7.32 3.38 25.44
C SER A 137 5.80 3.17 25.45
N ARG A 138 5.07 3.99 26.22
CA ARG A 138 3.63 3.81 26.39
C ARG A 138 2.88 4.32 25.15
N PRO A 139 1.72 3.72 24.82
CA PRO A 139 0.81 4.31 23.86
C PRO A 139 0.44 5.72 24.31
N GLY A 140 0.50 6.69 23.39
CA GLY A 140 0.27 8.10 23.67
C GLY A 140 1.52 8.90 24.04
N ASP A 141 2.70 8.29 24.19
CA ASP A 141 3.95 9.04 24.34
C ASP A 141 4.36 9.63 22.97
N PRO A 142 4.96 10.84 22.92
CA PRO A 142 5.38 11.45 21.66
C PRO A 142 6.58 10.70 21.08
N LEU A 143 6.54 10.45 19.77
CA LEU A 143 7.66 9.88 19.03
C LEU A 143 8.74 10.95 18.85
N THR A 144 9.97 10.59 19.18
CA THR A 144 11.13 11.50 19.10
C THR A 144 12.06 11.17 17.94
N PHE A 145 12.83 12.15 17.47
CA PHE A 145 13.85 11.92 16.45
C PHE A 145 14.95 10.98 16.94
N GLY A 146 15.34 10.02 16.10
CA GLY A 146 16.33 9.00 16.43
C GLY A 146 15.78 7.80 17.20
N GLN A 147 14.57 7.88 17.75
CA GLN A 147 13.90 6.78 18.45
C GLN A 147 13.44 5.70 17.47
N SER A 148 13.58 4.43 17.88
CA SER A 148 13.13 3.29 17.09
C SER A 148 11.63 3.05 17.29
N PHE A 149 10.94 2.82 16.19
CA PHE A 149 9.51 2.51 16.16
C PHE A 149 9.22 1.51 15.04
N ALA A 150 8.01 0.95 15.04
CA ALA A 150 7.52 0.10 13.96
C ALA A 150 6.33 0.76 13.28
N ILE A 151 6.23 0.59 11.96
CA ILE A 151 5.09 1.03 11.16
C ILE A 151 4.20 -0.19 10.96
N ARG A 152 2.97 -0.13 11.46
CA ARG A 152 2.02 -1.24 11.39
C ARG A 152 0.83 -0.84 10.52
N THR A 153 0.23 -1.76 9.77
CA THR A 153 -1.06 -1.49 9.11
C THR A 153 -2.19 -1.46 10.14
N THR A 154 -3.33 -0.90 9.77
CA THR A 154 -4.50 -0.90 10.66
C THR A 154 -5.00 -2.33 10.91
N GLU A 155 -5.70 -2.53 12.03
CA GLU A 155 -6.38 -3.79 12.33
C GLU A 155 -7.54 -4.05 11.35
N GLY A 156 -8.13 -5.24 11.43
CA GLY A 156 -9.24 -5.65 10.56
C GLY A 156 -8.73 -6.18 9.23
N PHE A 157 -9.23 -5.66 8.11
CA PHE A 157 -8.88 -6.21 6.80
C PHE A 157 -7.40 -6.02 6.46
N ALA A 158 -6.76 -4.94 6.91
CA ALA A 158 -5.34 -4.69 6.66
C ALA A 158 -4.39 -5.62 7.46
N GLY A 159 -4.92 -6.43 8.39
CA GLY A 159 -4.20 -7.54 9.01
C GLY A 159 -3.16 -7.17 10.08
N GLY A 160 -2.99 -5.88 10.41
CA GLY A 160 -2.06 -5.46 11.46
C GLY A 160 -0.60 -5.87 11.19
N LEU A 161 -0.16 -5.82 9.93
CA LEU A 161 1.16 -6.24 9.47
C LEU A 161 2.20 -5.13 9.67
N TYR A 162 3.46 -5.50 9.90
CA TYR A 162 4.58 -4.60 10.14
C TYR A 162 5.40 -4.36 8.87
N LEU A 163 5.78 -3.11 8.62
CA LEU A 163 6.67 -2.73 7.53
C LEU A 163 8.07 -3.25 7.80
N THR A 164 8.59 -4.06 6.90
CA THR A 164 9.92 -4.68 7.01
C THR A 164 10.77 -4.38 5.79
N SER A 165 12.08 -4.41 5.99
CA SER A 165 13.05 -4.36 4.90
C SER A 165 14.31 -5.15 5.26
N ASP A 166 15.03 -5.63 4.26
CA ASP A 166 16.29 -6.36 4.46
C ASP A 166 17.29 -6.03 3.37
N ASN A 167 18.56 -6.37 3.60
CA ASN A 167 19.61 -6.21 2.61
C ASN A 167 19.23 -6.95 1.32
N GLN A 168 19.49 -6.28 0.20
CA GLN A 168 19.28 -6.83 -1.13
C GLN A 168 20.01 -8.16 -1.27
N SER A 169 19.28 -9.19 -1.69
CA SER A 169 19.83 -10.49 -2.07
C SER A 169 19.23 -10.93 -3.40
N PHE A 170 19.77 -12.00 -3.99
CA PHE A 170 19.23 -12.56 -5.23
C PHE A 170 17.75 -13.00 -5.09
N GLN A 171 17.36 -13.44 -3.88
CA GLN A 171 16.01 -13.90 -3.57
C GLN A 171 15.11 -12.78 -3.05
N LYS A 172 15.65 -11.80 -2.32
CA LYS A 172 14.92 -10.68 -1.71
C LYS A 172 15.37 -9.36 -2.31
N CYS A 173 14.60 -8.86 -3.26
CA CYS A 173 14.83 -7.60 -3.92
C CYS A 173 13.57 -7.12 -4.63
N ALA A 174 13.44 -5.80 -4.79
CA ALA A 174 12.27 -5.18 -5.38
C ALA A 174 12.06 -5.70 -6.82
N LYS A 175 10.83 -6.13 -7.14
CA LYS A 175 10.50 -6.79 -8.41
C LYS A 175 10.99 -6.06 -9.65
N LYS A 176 10.89 -4.73 -9.67
CA LYS A 176 11.23 -3.90 -10.84
C LYS A 176 12.66 -3.36 -10.78
N SER A 177 13.03 -2.68 -9.68
CA SER A 177 14.33 -2.00 -9.59
C SER A 177 15.47 -2.91 -9.16
N ARG A 178 15.14 -4.10 -8.65
CA ARG A 178 16.06 -5.03 -8.00
C ARG A 178 16.77 -4.44 -6.78
N LEU A 179 16.39 -3.26 -6.28
CA LEU A 179 16.95 -2.66 -5.05
C LEU A 179 16.43 -3.37 -3.78
N GLN A 180 16.83 -2.87 -2.61
CA GLN A 180 16.29 -3.29 -1.32
C GLN A 180 14.75 -3.22 -1.34
N GLU A 181 14.11 -4.36 -1.08
CA GLU A 181 12.64 -4.46 -1.06
C GLU A 181 12.06 -4.00 0.27
N VAL A 182 10.82 -3.52 0.20
CA VAL A 182 10.01 -3.20 1.37
C VAL A 182 8.73 -4.00 1.26
N SER A 183 8.37 -4.69 2.33
CA SER A 183 7.19 -5.55 2.39
C SER A 183 6.58 -5.52 3.79
N LEU A 184 5.46 -6.22 3.97
CA LEU A 184 4.69 -6.31 5.20
C LEU A 184 4.72 -7.74 5.74
N VAL A 185 5.04 -7.90 7.02
CA VAL A 185 5.13 -9.19 7.73
C VAL A 185 4.24 -9.22 8.97
N ASP A 186 3.87 -10.40 9.44
CA ASP A 186 3.00 -10.57 10.61
C ASP A 186 3.75 -10.39 11.95
N GLN A 187 5.01 -10.82 12.01
CA GLN A 187 5.80 -10.81 13.24
C GLN A 187 6.71 -9.57 13.34
N PRO A 188 6.71 -8.87 14.49
CA PRO A 188 7.67 -7.81 14.75
C PRO A 188 9.07 -8.39 14.92
N SER A 189 10.07 -7.72 14.36
CA SER A 189 11.49 -8.10 14.49
C SER A 189 12.38 -6.87 14.38
N TYR A 190 13.69 -7.02 14.53
CA TYR A 190 14.61 -5.90 14.28
C TYR A 190 14.56 -5.39 12.82
N LEU A 191 14.09 -6.21 11.87
CA LEU A 191 13.87 -5.82 10.46
C LEU A 191 12.63 -4.94 10.26
N THR A 192 11.76 -4.87 11.26
CA THR A 192 10.58 -3.99 11.24
C THR A 192 10.81 -2.68 11.96
N CYS A 193 12.03 -2.43 12.44
CA CYS A 193 12.39 -1.23 13.17
C CYS A 193 12.82 -0.12 12.20
N TRP A 194 12.18 1.03 12.35
CA TRP A 194 12.45 2.26 11.63
C TRP A 194 12.73 3.37 12.63
N LYS A 195 13.42 4.42 12.18
CA LYS A 195 13.65 5.64 12.93
C LYS A 195 13.40 6.84 12.03
N VAL A 196 12.95 7.94 12.61
CA VAL A 196 12.83 9.20 11.90
C VAL A 196 14.08 10.02 12.18
N ILE A 197 14.68 10.56 11.13
CA ILE A 197 15.78 11.53 11.24
C ILE A 197 15.35 12.85 10.60
N PHE A 198 15.93 13.94 11.09
CA PHE A 198 15.69 15.26 10.54
C PHE A 198 16.17 15.35 9.09
N TYR A 199 15.43 16.12 8.27
CA TYR A 199 15.69 16.23 6.83
C TYR A 199 17.06 16.83 6.53
N ASP A 200 17.38 17.97 7.14
CA ASP A 200 18.67 18.64 6.99
C ASP A 200 19.77 17.90 7.78
N PRO A 201 20.84 17.40 7.12
CA PRO A 201 21.95 16.74 7.79
C PRO A 201 22.65 17.57 8.87
N GLN A 202 22.72 18.91 8.71
CA GLN A 202 23.46 19.78 9.62
C GLN A 202 22.76 19.95 10.96
N MET A 203 21.43 19.80 10.99
CA MET A 203 20.60 20.01 12.17
C MET A 203 20.25 18.71 12.91
N ARG A 204 20.75 17.55 12.45
CA ARG A 204 20.32 16.26 13.00
C ARG A 204 20.70 16.06 14.46
N LEU A 205 21.83 16.61 14.89
CA LEU A 205 22.32 16.47 16.25
C LEU A 205 21.49 17.30 17.23
N GLU A 206 21.08 18.49 16.80
CA GLU A 206 20.31 19.46 17.57
C GLU A 206 18.87 18.97 17.81
N TYR A 207 18.28 18.30 16.83
CA TYR A 207 16.91 17.78 16.91
C TYR A 207 16.83 16.35 17.47
N GLU A 208 17.95 15.69 17.74
CA GLU A 208 17.95 14.33 18.30
C GLU A 208 17.22 14.30 19.66
N GLY A 209 16.31 13.34 19.84
CA GLY A 209 15.47 13.24 21.04
C GLY A 209 14.34 14.27 21.16
N CYS A 210 14.21 15.23 20.24
CA CYS A 210 13.07 16.14 20.23
C CYS A 210 11.81 15.44 19.68
N PRO A 211 10.60 15.79 20.16
CA PRO A 211 9.35 15.24 19.64
C PRO A 211 9.14 15.67 18.18
N ILE A 212 8.56 14.78 17.38
CA ILE A 212 8.39 14.99 15.93
C ILE A 212 7.08 15.73 15.67
N PRO A 213 7.11 16.95 15.10
CA PRO A 213 5.89 17.64 14.70
C PRO A 213 5.16 16.91 13.56
N ALA A 214 3.83 16.88 13.63
CA ALA A 214 3.01 16.36 12.55
C ALA A 214 3.22 17.19 11.27
N ASN A 215 3.14 16.54 10.10
CA ASN A 215 3.32 17.14 8.78
C ASN A 215 4.70 17.77 8.50
N LEU A 216 5.67 17.59 9.39
CA LEU A 216 7.05 18.01 9.14
C LEU A 216 7.72 17.09 8.10
N ARG A 217 8.49 17.69 7.19
CA ARG A 217 9.31 16.93 6.24
C ARG A 217 10.45 16.24 6.98
N THR A 218 10.46 14.91 6.93
CA THR A 218 11.45 14.08 7.62
C THR A 218 11.92 12.93 6.74
N LEU A 219 12.95 12.20 7.19
CA LEU A 219 13.41 10.98 6.53
C LEU A 219 13.12 9.78 7.44
N VAL A 220 12.51 8.75 6.87
CA VAL A 220 12.27 7.48 7.55
C VAL A 220 13.38 6.51 7.15
N VAL A 221 14.13 6.03 8.13
CA VAL A 221 15.34 5.21 7.93
C VAL A 221 15.15 3.85 8.59
N HIS A 222 15.51 2.80 7.86
CA HIS A 222 15.48 1.44 8.40
C HIS A 222 16.65 1.21 9.37
N CYS A 223 16.37 0.72 10.59
CA CYS A 223 17.38 0.63 11.65
C CYS A 223 18.53 -0.34 11.32
N LYS A 224 18.25 -1.48 10.67
CA LYS A 224 19.30 -2.44 10.32
C LYS A 224 20.19 -1.98 9.15
N THR A 225 19.59 -1.47 8.08
CA THR A 225 20.33 -1.18 6.84
C THR A 225 20.80 0.28 6.74
N ASN A 226 20.31 1.15 7.64
CA ASN A 226 20.52 2.61 7.59
C ASN A 226 20.16 3.24 6.23
N GLN A 227 19.28 2.58 5.46
CA GLN A 227 18.77 3.09 4.19
C GLN A 227 17.45 3.83 4.41
N CYS A 228 17.25 4.91 3.65
CA CYS A 228 16.00 5.67 3.70
C CYS A 228 14.90 4.96 2.90
N LEU A 229 13.67 5.02 3.40
CA LEU A 229 12.49 4.62 2.63
C LEU A 229 12.32 5.57 1.45
N ALA A 230 12.21 5.02 0.24
CA ALA A 230 12.11 5.81 -0.98
C ALA A 230 11.06 5.25 -1.94
N ALA A 231 10.32 6.16 -2.59
CA ALA A 231 9.49 5.82 -3.74
C ALA A 231 10.29 6.05 -5.02
N LEU A 232 10.33 5.07 -5.93
CA LEU A 232 11.05 5.17 -7.20
C LEU A 232 10.07 5.56 -8.31
N GLY A 233 10.28 6.75 -8.91
CA GLY A 233 9.36 7.27 -9.95
C GLY A 233 9.45 6.54 -11.29
N GLN A 234 10.56 5.86 -11.58
CA GLN A 234 10.79 5.19 -12.86
C GLN A 234 10.22 3.76 -12.93
N HIS A 235 9.62 3.26 -11.84
CA HIS A 235 9.28 1.83 -11.69
C HIS A 235 7.82 1.67 -11.27
N THR A 236 6.91 1.77 -12.26
CA THR A 236 5.46 1.66 -12.05
C THR A 236 5.01 0.20 -12.02
N MET A 237 4.18 -0.14 -11.03
CA MET A 237 3.42 -1.39 -10.98
C MET A 237 2.02 -1.09 -11.54
N TRP A 238 1.63 -1.81 -12.60
CA TRP A 238 0.30 -1.71 -13.24
C TRP A 238 -0.59 -2.81 -12.69
#